data_AF-A0ABC8BUH4-F1
#
_entry.id   AF-A0ABC8BUH4-F1
#
_cell.length_a   1.000
_cell.length_b   1.000
_cell.length_c   1.000
_cell.angle_alpha   90.00
_cell.angle_beta   90.00
_cell.angle_gamma   90.00
#
_symmetry.space_group_name_H-M   'P 1'
#
loop_
_entity.id
_entity.type
_entity.pdbx_description
1 polymer ?
#
loop_
_entity_poly.entity_id
_entity_poly.type
_entity_poly.pdbx_seq_one_letter_code
_entity_poly.pdbx_strand_id
1 'polypeptide(L)'
;MTRRTRDLMTFSEAFDLPLAMDLRTAARAFGVCPATAYKLIRLGRFPCPVLRLGHQYRIPTSHVLRALGIDERPVYSVPLEEPGADDDHGSLDVPRTGTEHRT
;
A
#
# COMPACT_ATOMS: atom_id res chain seq x y z
N MET A 1 -15.52 -19.20 -27.15
CA MET A 1 -14.29 -19.39 -26.36
C MET A 1 -14.23 -18.30 -25.30
N THR A 2 -14.63 -18.60 -24.07
CA THR A 2 -14.59 -17.63 -22.97
C THR A 2 -13.13 -17.28 -22.68
N ARG A 3 -12.76 -16.03 -22.94
CA ARG A 3 -11.47 -15.47 -22.55
C ARG A 3 -11.42 -15.59 -21.03
N ARG A 4 -10.69 -16.59 -20.52
CA ARG A 4 -10.40 -16.70 -19.09
C ARG A 4 -9.52 -15.49 -18.79
N THR A 5 -10.15 -14.36 -18.47
CA THR A 5 -9.47 -13.15 -18.00
C THR A 5 -8.60 -13.63 -16.87
N ARG A 6 -7.30 -13.75 -17.13
CA ARG A 6 -6.33 -14.19 -16.13
C ARG A 6 -6.21 -13.03 -15.16
N ASP A 7 -7.17 -12.94 -14.24
CA ASP A 7 -7.24 -12.01 -13.12
C ASP A 7 -6.24 -10.85 -13.25
N LEU A 8 -6.47 -10.00 -14.25
CA LEU A 8 -5.50 -8.97 -14.62
C LEU A 8 -5.66 -7.85 -13.62
N MET A 9 -4.54 -7.31 -13.17
CA MET A 9 -4.56 -6.22 -12.20
C MET A 9 -5.25 -5.00 -12.82
N THR A 10 -6.21 -4.45 -12.09
CA THR A 10 -6.87 -3.18 -12.44
C THR A 10 -5.98 -1.99 -12.10
N PHE A 11 -6.31 -0.82 -12.63
CA PHE A 11 -5.57 0.41 -12.34
C PHE A 11 -5.62 0.74 -10.83
N SER A 12 -6.82 0.76 -10.22
CA SER A 12 -7.00 1.04 -8.78
C SER A 12 -6.16 0.10 -7.91
N GLU A 13 -6.22 -1.22 -8.18
CA GLU A 13 -5.42 -2.20 -7.44
C GLU A 13 -3.92 -1.91 -7.51
N ALA A 14 -3.41 -1.37 -8.63
CA ALA A 14 -1.99 -1.05 -8.78
C ALA A 14 -1.55 0.15 -7.92
N PHE A 15 -2.45 1.09 -7.61
CA PHE A 15 -2.14 2.27 -6.78
C PHE A 15 -2.33 2.02 -5.28
N ASP A 16 -3.08 1.00 -4.90
CA ASP A 16 -3.24 0.58 -3.50
C ASP A 16 -2.15 -0.41 -3.04
N LEU A 17 -1.11 -0.61 -3.87
CA LEU A 17 -0.05 -1.55 -3.55
C LEU A 17 0.87 -1.07 -2.43
N PRO A 18 1.39 -2.00 -1.60
CA PRO A 18 2.42 -1.67 -0.63
C PRO A 18 3.67 -1.14 -1.33
N LEU A 19 4.57 -0.50 -0.58
CA LEU A 19 5.82 0.06 -1.12
C LEU A 19 6.66 -0.98 -1.91
N ALA A 20 6.61 -2.24 -1.48
CA ALA A 20 7.22 -3.36 -2.19
C ALA A 20 6.31 -4.60 -2.16
N MET A 21 6.17 -5.24 -3.32
CA MET A 21 5.32 -6.41 -3.51
C MET A 21 6.15 -7.68 -3.79
N ASP A 22 5.51 -8.84 -3.72
CA ASP A 22 6.11 -10.11 -4.14
C ASP A 22 6.07 -10.30 -5.67
N LEU A 23 6.81 -11.30 -6.16
CA LEU A 23 6.90 -11.60 -7.59
C LEU A 23 5.57 -12.01 -8.22
N ARG A 24 4.70 -12.72 -7.50
CA ARG A 24 3.41 -13.18 -8.04
C ARG A 24 2.50 -11.98 -8.29
N THR A 25 2.48 -11.02 -7.37
CA THR A 25 1.75 -9.77 -7.52
C THR A 25 2.26 -8.96 -8.72
N ALA A 26 3.58 -8.81 -8.88
CA ALA A 26 4.14 -8.14 -10.06
C ALA A 26 3.84 -8.90 -11.36
N ALA A 27 3.88 -10.24 -11.35
CA ALA A 27 3.56 -11.06 -12.52
C ALA A 27 2.10 -10.87 -12.97
N ARG A 28 1.17 -10.73 -12.02
CA ARG A 28 -0.24 -10.40 -12.26
C ARG A 28 -0.36 -9.03 -12.95
N ALA A 29 0.38 -8.02 -12.48
CA ALA A 29 0.41 -6.70 -13.10
C ALA A 29 0.85 -6.74 -14.57
N PHE A 30 1.85 -7.57 -14.90
CA PHE A 30 2.33 -7.75 -16.28
C PHE A 30 1.52 -8.76 -17.11
N GLY A 31 0.48 -9.39 -16.55
CA GLY A 31 -0.31 -10.41 -17.25
C GLY A 31 0.45 -11.69 -17.58
N VAL A 32 1.54 -12.00 -16.88
CA VAL A 32 2.35 -13.22 -17.06
C VAL A 32 2.14 -14.19 -15.90
N CYS A 33 2.25 -15.49 -16.16
CA CYS A 33 2.16 -16.46 -15.07
C CYS A 33 3.42 -16.43 -14.19
N PRO A 34 3.33 -16.81 -12.90
CA PRO A 34 4.49 -16.79 -11.99
C PRO A 34 5.68 -17.60 -12.49
N ALA A 35 5.45 -18.77 -13.11
CA ALA A 35 6.51 -19.60 -13.68
C ALA A 35 7.31 -18.85 -14.77
N THR A 36 6.62 -18.11 -15.65
CA THR A 36 7.25 -17.27 -16.66
C THR A 36 8.00 -16.11 -16.02
N ALA A 37 7.46 -15.47 -14.98
CA ALA A 37 8.15 -14.41 -14.24
C ALA A 37 9.47 -14.91 -13.62
N TYR A 38 9.46 -16.08 -12.95
CA TYR A 38 10.67 -16.71 -12.42
C TYR A 38 11.68 -17.02 -13.52
N LYS A 39 11.23 -17.54 -14.67
CA LYS A 39 12.10 -17.81 -15.83
C LYS A 39 12.74 -16.52 -16.34
N LEU A 40 11.98 -15.44 -16.48
CA LEU A 40 12.50 -14.14 -16.90
C LEU A 40 13.54 -13.59 -15.92
N ILE A 41 13.34 -13.74 -14.61
CA ILE A 41 14.35 -13.33 -13.62
C ILE A 41 15.65 -14.13 -13.77
N ARG A 42 15.54 -15.46 -13.91
CA ARG A 42 16.73 -16.32 -14.12
C ARG A 42 17.50 -15.96 -15.39
N LEU A 43 16.79 -15.48 -16.42
CA LEU A 43 17.38 -15.02 -17.67
C LEU A 43 17.84 -13.55 -17.64
N GLY A 44 17.63 -12.82 -16.54
CA GLY A 44 17.93 -11.39 -16.46
C GLY A 44 17.05 -10.52 -17.36
N ARG A 45 15.86 -11.01 -17.74
CA ARG A 45 14.93 -10.37 -18.70
C ARG A 45 13.62 -9.91 -18.07
N PHE A 46 13.52 -9.95 -16.75
CA PHE A 46 12.34 -9.42 -16.07
C PHE A 46 12.34 -7.88 -16.18
N PRO A 47 11.19 -7.23 -16.43
CA PRO A 47 11.14 -5.80 -16.78
C PRO A 47 11.47 -4.86 -15.61
N CYS A 48 11.56 -5.37 -14.38
CA CYS A 48 11.86 -4.59 -13.18
C CYS A 48 13.12 -5.12 -12.46
N PRO A 49 13.86 -4.25 -11.77
CA PRO A 49 14.81 -4.68 -10.76
C PRO A 49 14.13 -5.50 -9.66
N VAL A 50 14.77 -6.59 -9.23
CA VAL A 50 14.23 -7.48 -8.21
C VAL A 50 15.19 -7.58 -7.03
N LEU A 51 14.71 -7.22 -5.85
CA LEU A 51 15.45 -7.32 -4.60
C LEU A 51 15.36 -8.76 -4.09
N ARG A 52 16.51 -9.38 -3.85
CA ARG A 52 16.62 -10.72 -3.25
C ARG A 52 16.89 -10.59 -1.77
N LEU A 53 15.85 -10.81 -0.97
CA LEU A 53 15.93 -10.77 0.49
C LEU A 53 15.87 -12.20 1.03
N GLY A 54 17.02 -12.85 1.08
CA GLY A 54 17.14 -14.28 1.36
C GLY A 54 16.40 -15.12 0.32
N HIS A 55 15.37 -15.84 0.75
CA HIS A 55 14.54 -16.67 -0.12
C HIS A 55 13.39 -15.89 -0.80
N GLN A 56 13.16 -14.62 -0.42
CA GLN A 56 12.06 -13.83 -0.93
C GLN A 56 12.49 -12.92 -2.08
N TYR A 57 11.58 -12.73 -3.03
CA TYR A 57 11.68 -11.73 -4.07
C TYR A 57 10.81 -10.55 -3.67
N ARG A 58 11.39 -9.36 -3.65
CA ARG A 58 10.66 -8.10 -3.45
C ARG A 58 10.89 -7.18 -4.63
N ILE A 59 9.82 -6.54 -5.09
CA ILE A 59 9.85 -5.63 -6.23
C ILE A 59 9.26 -4.31 -5.75
N PRO A 60 10.01 -3.20 -5.80
CA PRO A 60 9.48 -1.89 -5.46
C PRO A 60 8.36 -1.51 -6.43
N THR A 61 7.26 -1.00 -5.89
CA THR A 61 6.06 -0.64 -6.67
C THR A 61 6.37 0.43 -7.72
N SER A 62 7.27 1.36 -7.41
CA SER A 62 7.76 2.37 -8.37
C SER A 62 8.34 1.77 -9.64
N HIS A 63 9.08 0.65 -9.54
CA HIS A 63 9.66 0.01 -10.72
C HIS A 63 8.63 -0.74 -11.56
N VAL A 64 7.58 -1.27 -10.93
CA VAL A 64 6.47 -1.90 -11.65
C VAL A 64 5.69 -0.84 -12.40
N LEU A 65 5.31 0.26 -11.73
CA LEU A 65 4.61 1.39 -12.34
C LEU A 65 5.40 1.96 -13.53
N ARG A 66 6.69 2.24 -13.34
CA ARG A 66 7.56 2.75 -14.41
C ARG A 66 7.65 1.78 -15.60
N ALA A 67 7.77 0.48 -15.35
CA ALA A 67 7.80 -0.51 -16.42
C ALA A 67 6.48 -0.64 -17.19
N LEU A 68 5.35 -0.24 -16.57
CA LEU A 68 4.04 -0.12 -17.20
C LEU A 68 3.84 1.24 -17.90
N GLY A 69 4.83 2.14 -17.88
CA GLY A 69 4.73 3.49 -18.45
C GLY A 69 4.01 4.49 -17.56
N ILE A 70 3.90 4.22 -16.26
CA ILE A 70 3.29 5.11 -15.26
C ILE A 70 4.43 5.81 -14.52
N ASP A 71 4.72 7.04 -14.90
CA ASP A 71 5.83 7.84 -14.35
C ASP A 71 5.39 8.79 -13.23
N GLU A 72 4.11 9.18 -13.19
CA GLU A 72 3.58 10.07 -12.16
C GLU A 72 3.26 9.30 -10.87
N ARG A 73 3.78 9.78 -9.74
CA ARG A 73 3.36 9.29 -8.43
C ARG A 73 1.94 9.80 -8.17
N PRO A 74 1.01 8.93 -7.73
CA PRO A 74 -0.29 9.40 -7.28
C PRO A 74 -0.09 10.43 -6.17
N VAL A 75 -0.57 11.66 -6.40
CA VAL A 75 -0.68 12.66 -5.34
C VAL A 75 -1.94 12.31 -4.57
N TYR A 76 -1.78 11.66 -3.41
CA TYR A 76 -2.90 11.45 -2.51
C TYR A 76 -3.26 12.81 -1.89
N SER A 77 -4.37 13.38 -2.30
CA SER A 77 -4.99 14.46 -1.52
C SER A 77 -5.65 13.82 -0.31
N VAL A 78 -5.02 13.96 0.85
CA VAL A 78 -5.70 13.71 2.12
C VAL A 78 -6.57 14.94 2.34
N PRO A 79 -7.90 14.83 2.46
CA PRO A 79 -8.70 15.95 2.92
C PRO A 79 -8.06 16.43 4.23
N LEU A 80 -7.71 17.72 4.31
CA LEU A 80 -7.39 18.31 5.59
C LEU A 80 -8.70 18.18 6.39
N GLU A 81 -8.74 17.25 7.33
CA GLU A 81 -9.71 17.33 8.40
C GLU A 81 -9.42 18.67 9.08
N GLU A 82 -10.19 19.71 8.72
CA GLU A 82 -10.24 20.94 9.50
C GLU A 82 -10.50 20.45 10.94
N PRO A 83 -9.54 20.62 11.88
CA PRO A 83 -9.74 20.18 13.24
C PRO A 83 -11.06 20.76 13.70
N GLY A 84 -12.00 19.88 14.02
CA GLY A 84 -13.38 20.23 14.30
C GLY A 84 -13.44 21.39 15.28
N ALA A 85 -14.30 22.36 14.99
CA ALA A 85 -14.62 23.49 15.84
C ALA A 85 -15.40 23.07 17.11
N ASP A 86 -15.15 21.86 17.61
CA ASP A 86 -15.95 21.14 18.58
C ASP A 86 -15.05 20.60 19.72
N ASP A 87 -14.00 21.34 20.10
CA ASP A 87 -13.31 21.13 21.37
C ASP A 87 -14.18 21.66 22.53
N ASP A 88 -15.32 21.02 22.77
CA ASP A 88 -15.99 21.10 24.08
C ASP A 88 -15.14 20.29 25.06
N HIS A 89 -14.12 20.94 25.64
CA HIS A 89 -13.42 20.43 26.81
C HIS A 89 -14.43 20.38 27.97
N GLY A 90 -15.15 19.27 28.06
CA GLY A 90 -15.97 18.93 29.22
C GLY A 90 -15.12 19.13 30.48
N SER A 91 -15.57 20.07 31.32
CA SER A 91 -14.95 20.38 32.61
C SER A 91 -14.56 19.10 33.34
N LEU A 92 -13.28 19.01 33.74
CA LEU A 92 -12.91 18.12 34.84
C LEU A 92 -13.72 18.56 36.06
N ASP A 93 -14.75 17.79 36.39
CA ASP A 93 -15.42 17.87 37.68
C ASP A 93 -14.42 17.35 38.72
N VAL A 94 -13.65 18.26 39.31
CA VAL A 94 -12.76 17.96 40.43
C VAL A 94 -13.66 17.79 41.67
N PRO A 95 -13.77 16.58 42.25
CA PRO A 95 -14.56 16.41 43.46
C PRO A 95 -13.89 17.18 44.59
N ARG A 96 -14.55 18.24 45.07
CA ARG A 96 -14.17 18.92 46.32
C ARG A 96 -14.45 17.96 47.48
N THR A 97 -13.41 17.29 47.97
CA THR A 97 -13.47 16.59 49.24
C THR A 97 -13.62 17.62 50.35
N GLY A 98 -14.86 17.76 50.84
CA GLY A 98 -15.19 18.54 52.02
C GLY A 98 -14.50 17.96 53.25
N THR A 99 -13.62 18.75 53.86
CA THR A 99 -13.13 18.52 55.22
C THR A 99 -14.13 19.16 56.18
N GLU A 100 -15.03 18.35 56.72
CA GLU A 100 -15.92 18.76 57.81
C GLU A 100 -15.11 18.76 59.12
N HIS A 101 -14.69 19.95 59.56
CA HIS A 101 -14.34 20.20 60.95
C HIS A 101 -15.61 20.57 61.71
N ARG A 102 -16.00 19.77 62.71
CA ARG A 102 -16.92 20.19 63.76
C ARG A 102 -16.31 19.90 65.14
N THR A 103 -16.44 20.92 65.96
CA THR A 103 -15.99 21.19 67.33
C THR A 103 -16.21 20.06 68.32
#